data_AF-A0A661J2X0-F1
#
_entry.id   AF-A0A661J2X0-F1
#
_cell.length_a   1.000
_cell.length_b   1.000
_cell.length_c   1.000
_cell.angle_alpha   90.00
_cell.angle_beta   90.00
_cell.angle_gamma   90.00
#
_symmetry.space_group_name_H-M   'P 1'
#
loop_
_entity.id
_entity.type
_entity.pdbx_description
1 polymer ?
#
loop_
_entity_poly.entity_id
_entity_poly.type
_entity_poly.pdbx_seq_one_letter_code
_entity_poly.pdbx_strand_id
1 'polypeptide(L)' 'MLTPPVGLNLYAVDGIAKAQGLPSTLGTAVRGSFPFLIGYLVVMVLVAIFPQIALWVPHHLFNF' A
#
# COMPACT_ATOMS: atom_id res chain seq x y z
N MET A 1 12.68 -3.61 10.79
CA MET A 1 11.51 -3.38 11.67
C MET A 1 10.56 -2.38 11.01
N LEU A 2 10.03 -2.76 9.84
CA LEU A 2 9.41 -1.84 8.89
C LEU A 2 7.88 -1.91 8.85
N THR A 3 7.30 -2.81 9.62
CA THR A 3 5.86 -2.88 9.84
C THR A 3 5.62 -2.53 11.30
N PRO A 4 5.33 -1.26 11.63
CA PRO A 4 4.36 -1.03 12.68
C PRO A 4 3.18 -1.94 12.28
N PRO A 5 2.80 -2.93 13.11
CA PRO A 5 1.82 -3.96 12.73
C PRO A 5 0.67 -3.22 12.06
N VAL A 6 0.22 -3.61 10.87
CA VAL A 6 -0.59 -2.74 9.95
C VAL A 6 -1.71 -1.94 10.66
N GLY A 7 -2.28 -2.49 11.74
CA GLY A 7 -3.17 -1.80 12.68
C GLY A 7 -2.60 -0.54 13.37
N LEU A 8 -1.33 -0.48 13.75
CA LEU A 8 -0.65 0.70 14.31
C LEU A 8 -0.55 1.84 13.28
N ASN A 9 -0.30 1.54 12.01
CA ASN A 9 -0.32 2.55 10.94
C ASN A 9 -1.74 3.11 10.76
N LEU A 10 -2.74 2.23 10.74
CA LEU A 10 -4.15 2.63 10.65
C LEU A 10 -4.60 3.40 11.90
N TYR A 11 -4.07 3.05 13.09
CA TYR A 11 -4.32 3.74 14.34
C TYR A 11 -3.66 5.13 14.37
N ALA A 12 -2.44 5.26 13.85
CA ALA A 12 -1.76 6.55 13.72
C ALA A 12 -2.53 7.48 12.76
N VAL A 13 -2.96 6.97 11.61
CA VAL A 13 -3.77 7.73 10.64
C VAL A 13 -5.12 8.14 11.24
N ASP A 14 -5.82 7.21 11.91
CA ASP A 14 -7.07 7.50 12.62
C ASP A 14 -6.88 8.55 13.73
N GLY A 15 -5.78 8.44 14.49
CA GLY A 15 -5.40 9.41 15.52
C GLY A 15 -5.13 10.81 14.96
N ILE A 16 -4.41 10.91 13.84
CA ILE A 16 -4.17 12.18 13.14
C ILE A 16 -5.49 12.77 12.63
N ALA A 17 -6.35 11.97 12.00
CA ALA A 17 -7.64 12.44 11.49
C ALA A 17 -8.54 12.99 12.62
N LYS A 18 -8.61 12.30 13.76
CA LYS A 18 -9.33 12.77 14.95
C LYS A 18 -8.73 14.05 15.52
N ALA A 19 -7.40 14.17 15.58
CA ALA A 19 -6.71 15.37 16.05
C ALA A 19 -6.98 16.59 15.15
N GLN A 20 -7.30 16.38 13.87
CA GLN A 20 -7.72 17.42 12.93
C GLN A 20 -9.24 17.70 12.97
N GLY A 21 -9.98 17.08 13.90
CA GLY A 21 -11.43 17.28 14.04
C GLY A 21 -12.29 16.51 13.05
N LEU A 22 -11.72 15.57 12.27
CA LEU A 22 -12.52 14.73 11.38
C LEU A 22 -13.22 13.61 12.16
N PRO A 23 -14.47 13.26 11.81
CA PRO A 23 -15.14 12.07 12.32
C PRO A 23 -14.51 10.82 11.70
N SER A 24 -13.42 10.33 12.30
CA SER A 24 -12.71 9.12 11.87
C SER A 24 -12.88 7.96 12.86
N THR A 25 -12.89 6.76 12.31
CA THR A 25 -12.78 5.50 13.06
C THR A 25 -11.73 4.61 12.39
N LEU A 26 -11.22 3.61 13.11
CA LEU A 26 -10.35 2.58 12.53
C LEU A 26 -10.99 1.94 11.29
N GLY A 27 -12.30 1.69 11.29
CA GLY A 27 -13.02 1.17 10.12
C GLY A 27 -13.00 2.12 8.93
N THR A 28 -13.09 3.43 9.18
CA THR A 28 -12.97 4.47 8.14
C THR A 28 -11.57 4.46 7.53
N ALA A 29 -10.53 4.40 8.35
CA ALA A 29 -9.13 4.33 7.89
C ALA A 29 -8.87 3.07 7.05
N VAL A 30 -9.34 1.91 7.52
CA VAL A 30 -9.25 0.64 6.78
C VAL A 30 -9.94 0.76 5.43
N ARG A 31 -11.19 1.24 5.39
CA ARG A 31 -11.95 1.36 4.15
C ARG A 31 -11.33 2.35 3.17
N GLY A 32 -10.71 3.41 3.66
CA GLY A 32 -9.93 4.36 2.86
C GLY A 32 -8.66 3.77 2.25
N SER A 33 -7.99 2.85 2.96
CA SER A 33 -6.80 2.15 2.45
C SER A 33 -7.12 0.98 1.50
N PHE A 34 -8.32 0.42 1.58
CA PHE A 34 -8.74 -0.74 0.79
C PHE A 34 -8.61 -0.59 -0.75
N PRO A 35 -8.98 0.54 -1.39
CA PRO A 35 -8.79 0.70 -2.84
C PRO A 35 -7.30 0.62 -3.26
N PHE A 36 -6.38 1.08 -2.42
CA PHE A 36 -4.94 0.96 -2.69
C PHE A 36 -4.46 -0.49 -2.64
N LEU A 37 -5.01 -1.29 -1.71
CA LEU A 37 -4.74 -2.72 -1.64
C LEU A 37 -5.16 -3.42 -2.94
N ILE A 38 -6.34 -3.09 -3.47
CA ILE A 38 -6.82 -3.63 -4.75
C ILE A 38 -5.85 -3.25 -5.88
N GLY A 39 -5.43 -1.98 -5.95
CA GLY A 39 -4.44 -1.54 -6.94
C GLY A 39 -3.13 -2.31 -6.85
N TYR A 40 -2.64 -2.56 -5.63
CA TYR A 40 -1.43 -3.34 -5.40
C TYR A 40 -1.58 -4.80 -5.85
N LEU A 41 -2.74 -5.42 -5.57
CA LEU A 41 -3.05 -6.77 -6.03
C LEU A 41 -3.15 -6.85 -7.56
N VAL A 42 -3.75 -5.86 -8.21
CA VAL A 42 -3.83 -5.79 -9.67
C VAL A 42 -2.42 -5.73 -10.27
N VAL A 43 -1.55 -4.85 -9.76
CA VAL A 43 -0.15 -4.77 -10.21
C VAL A 43 0.57 -6.09 -9.96
N MET A 44 0.38 -6.72 -8.80
CA MET A 44 0.98 -8.01 -8.48
C MET A 44 0.57 -9.09 -9.48
N VAL A 45 -0.73 -9.17 -9.83
CA VAL A 45 -1.24 -10.12 -10.83
C VAL A 45 -0.68 -9.82 -12.21
N LEU A 46 -0.61 -8.54 -12.61
CA LEU A 46 -0.03 -8.14 -13.90
C LEU A 46 1.43 -8.54 -14.00
N VAL A 47 2.24 -8.30 -12.97
CA VAL A 47 3.65 -8.71 -12.93
C VAL A 47 3.80 -10.23 -12.92
N ALA A 48 2.90 -10.96 -12.25
CA ALA A 48 2.93 -12.42 -12.24
C ALA A 48 2.66 -13.02 -13.63
N ILE A 49 1.81 -12.40 -14.44
CA ILE A 49 1.51 -12.85 -15.82
C ILE A 49 2.58 -12.34 -16.80
N PHE A 50 3.09 -11.12 -16.59
CA PHE A 50 4.07 -10.45 -17.44
C PHE A 50 5.34 -10.12 -16.64
N PRO A 51 6.19 -11.12 -16.34
CA PRO A 51 7.39 -10.92 -15.51
C PRO A 51 8.38 -9.91 -16.10
N GLN A 52 8.31 -9.65 -17.41
CA GLN A 52 9.09 -8.64 -18.11
C GLN A 52 8.92 -7.23 -17.50
N ILE A 53 7.75 -6.93 -16.92
CA ILE A 53 7.49 -5.64 -16.24
C ILE A 53 8.46 -5.46 -15.06
N ALA A 54 8.71 -6.52 -14.28
CA ALA A 54 9.64 -6.47 -13.16
C ALA A 54 11.11 -6.52 -13.61
N LEU A 55 11.40 -7.17 -14.75
CA LEU A 55 12.75 -7.27 -15.31
C LEU A 55 13.22 -6.01 -16.02
N TRP A 56 12.34 -5.04 -16.27
CA TRP A 56 12.69 -3.78 -16.93
C TRP A 56 13.81 -3.03 -16.18
N VAL A 57 13.70 -2.88 -14.85
CA VAL A 57 14.73 -2.21 -14.05
C VAL A 57 16.07 -2.98 -14.06
N PRO A 58 16.12 -4.29 -13.74
CA PRO A 58 17.34 -5.07 -13.83
C PRO A 58 18.02 -5.02 -15.20
N HIS A 59 17.26 -5.12 -16.30
CA HIS A 59 17.83 -5.02 -17.65
C HIS A 59 18.53 -3.68 -17.89
N HIS A 60 17.93 -2.57 -17.47
CA HIS A 60 18.51 -1.24 -17.69
C HIS A 60 19.66 -0.91 -16.72
N LEU A 61 19.67 -1.51 -15.52
CA LEU A 61 20.69 -1.24 -14.51
C LEU A 61 21.93 -2.12 -14.65
N PHE A 62 21.74 -3.40 -15.02
CA PHE A 62 22.82 -4.39 -15.05
C PHE A 62 23.25 -4.82 -16.45
N ASN A 63 22.52 -4.40 -17.50
CA ASN A 63 22.89 -4.52 -18.91
C ASN A 63 23.46 -5.91 -19.30
N PHE A 64 22.71 -6.97 -18.96
CA PHE A 64 22.99 -8.35 -19.38
C PHE A 64 22.67 -8.57 -20.86
#